data_AF-A0A3D5BA32-F1
#
_entry.id   AF-A0A3D5BA32-F1
#
_cell.length_a   1.000
_cell.length_b   1.000
_cell.length_c   1.000
_cell.angle_alpha   90.00
_cell.angle_beta   90.00
_cell.angle_gamma   90.00
#
_symmetry.space_group_name_H-M   'P 1'
#
loop_
_entity.id
_entity.type
_entity.pdbx_description
1 polymer ?
#
loop_
_entity_poly.entity_id
_entity_poly.type
_entity_poly.pdbx_seq_one_letter_code
_entity_poly.pdbx_strand_id
1 'polypeptide(L)' 'MQNENFKLKKTTSPQSRFKNQDVEPEFWKKKKLEEMNKTEWELLCDGCGKCCLNKLECKGKIYFTNAHCRFLNPK' A
#
# COMPACT_ATOMS: atom_id res chain seq x y z
N MET A 1 -30.52 10.08 8.00
CA MET A 1 -30.27 9.50 9.34
C MET A 1 -29.57 8.17 9.14
N GLN A 2 -28.59 7.91 10.00
CA GLN A 2 -27.42 7.05 9.79
C GLN A 2 -27.70 5.54 9.77
N ASN A 3 -26.85 4.86 8.97
CA ASN A 3 -26.21 3.55 9.21
C ASN A 3 -27.13 2.32 9.41
N GLU A 4 -26.75 1.08 9.12
CA GLU A 4 -25.50 0.38 9.38
C GLU A 4 -25.43 -0.82 8.43
N ASN A 5 -24.29 -1.06 7.77
CA ASN A 5 -23.76 -2.39 7.41
C ASN A 5 -22.60 -2.36 6.41
N PHE A 6 -21.87 -1.26 6.29
CA PHE A 6 -20.46 -1.36 5.90
C PHE A 6 -19.64 -1.67 7.15
N LYS A 7 -19.76 -2.88 7.69
CA LYS A 7 -18.76 -3.40 8.63
C LYS A 7 -17.47 -3.56 7.83
N LEU A 8 -16.66 -2.50 7.80
CA LEU A 8 -15.22 -2.63 7.63
C LEU A 8 -14.79 -3.72 8.60
N LYS A 9 -14.55 -4.94 8.11
CA LYS A 9 -14.08 -6.04 8.95
C LYS A 9 -12.80 -5.51 9.61
N LYS A 10 -12.85 -5.30 10.92
CA LYS A 10 -11.78 -4.74 11.77
C LYS A 10 -10.53 -5.64 11.84
N THR A 11 -10.26 -6.44 10.81
CA THR A 11 -9.24 -7.48 10.81
C THR A 11 -8.38 -7.51 9.56
N THR A 12 -8.55 -6.59 8.60
CA THR A 12 -7.60 -6.43 7.49
C THR A 12 -6.35 -5.70 8.00
N SER A 13 -5.61 -6.33 8.90
CA SER A 13 -4.25 -5.93 9.25
C SER A 13 -3.40 -6.09 7.99
N PRO A 14 -2.67 -5.06 7.53
CA PRO A 14 -1.73 -5.19 6.42
C PRO A 14 -0.80 -6.40 6.59
N GLN A 15 -0.49 -6.72 7.85
CA GLN A 15 0.35 -7.83 8.24
C GLN A 15 -0.26 -9.22 7.96
N SER A 16 -1.57 -9.32 7.74
CA SER A 16 -2.20 -10.59 7.34
C SER A 16 -1.73 -11.10 5.99
N ARG A 17 -1.18 -10.24 5.12
CA ARG A 17 -0.62 -10.63 3.82
C ARG A 17 0.69 -11.43 3.95
N PHE A 18 1.43 -11.27 5.05
CA PHE A 18 2.68 -11.99 5.30
C PHE A 18 2.50 -13.49 5.56
N LYS A 19 1.29 -13.96 5.90
CA LYS A 19 1.08 -15.34 6.36
C LYS A 19 1.36 -16.43 5.32
N ASN A 20 1.54 -16.07 4.05
CA ASN A 20 1.66 -17.02 2.95
C ASN A 20 2.95 -16.85 2.12
N GLN A 21 3.99 -16.22 2.65
CA GLN A 21 5.22 -15.93 1.90
C GLN A 21 6.48 -16.25 2.72
N ASP A 22 7.44 -16.91 2.06
CA ASP A 22 8.77 -17.25 2.59
C ASP A 22 9.68 -16.00 2.61
N VAL A 23 9.29 -14.98 3.36
CA VAL A 23 10.01 -13.71 3.48
C VAL A 23 10.49 -13.52 4.92
N GLU A 24 11.73 -13.08 5.08
CA GLU A 24 12.31 -12.84 6.39
C GLU A 24 11.51 -11.75 7.16
N PRO A 25 11.14 -11.98 8.43
CA PRO A 25 10.49 -10.95 9.23
C PRO A 25 11.31 -9.65 9.31
N GLU A 26 10.62 -8.52 9.17
CA GLU A 26 11.22 -7.18 9.23
C GLU A 26 12.39 -6.96 8.26
N PHE A 27 12.40 -7.65 7.11
CA PHE A 27 13.42 -7.53 6.06
C PHE A 27 13.72 -6.07 5.69
N TRP A 28 12.72 -5.18 5.75
CA TRP A 28 12.83 -3.76 5.43
C TRP A 28 13.72 -2.95 6.36
N LYS A 29 14.03 -3.47 7.55
CA LYS A 29 15.00 -2.84 8.47
C LYS A 29 16.44 -3.26 8.16
N LYS A 30 16.63 -4.37 7.45
CA LYS A 30 17.93 -5.01 7.23
C LYS A 30 18.45 -4.83 5.80
N LYS A 31 17.55 -4.77 4.82
CA LYS A 31 17.85 -4.63 3.39
C LYS A 31 17.60 -3.22 2.91
N LYS A 32 18.44 -2.74 1.99
CA LYS A 32 18.16 -1.52 1.22
C LYS A 32 17.06 -1.78 0.20
N LEU A 33 16.39 -0.70 -0.23
CA LEU A 33 15.33 -0.78 -1.24
C LEU A 33 15.80 -1.45 -2.54
N GLU A 34 17.03 -1.22 -2.99
CA GLU A 34 17.57 -1.85 -4.21
C GLU A 34 17.87 -3.35 -4.06
N GLU A 35 18.02 -3.84 -2.83
CA GLU A 35 18.36 -5.23 -2.52
C GLU A 35 17.09 -6.10 -2.35
N MET A 36 15.91 -5.48 -2.33
CA MET A 36 14.64 -6.17 -2.14
C MET A 36 14.18 -6.80 -3.45
N ASN A 37 13.71 -8.05 -3.35
CA ASN A 37 13.03 -8.70 -4.46
C ASN A 37 11.61 -8.14 -4.65
N LYS A 38 10.95 -8.54 -5.75
CA LYS A 38 9.60 -8.05 -6.08
C LYS A 38 8.57 -8.34 -4.98
N THR A 39 8.61 -9.52 -4.37
CA THR A 39 7.70 -9.93 -3.29
C THR A 39 7.90 -9.06 -2.05
N GLU A 40 9.14 -8.82 -1.66
CA GLU A 40 9.51 -7.93 -0.54
C GLU A 40 9.00 -6.50 -0.79
N TRP A 41 9.17 -5.98 -2.01
CA TRP A 41 8.64 -4.68 -2.41
C TRP A 41 7.12 -4.60 -2.33
N GLU A 42 6.41 -5.62 -2.83
CA GLU A 42 4.95 -5.65 -2.81
C GLU A 42 4.40 -5.74 -1.38
N LEU A 43 5.13 -6.41 -0.48
CA LEU A 43 4.77 -6.54 0.93
C LEU A 43 4.91 -5.24 1.74
N LEU A 44 5.74 -4.29 1.29
CA LEU A 44 5.77 -2.94 1.87
C LEU A 44 4.51 -2.12 1.54
N CYS A 45 3.69 -2.57 0.59
CA CYS A 45 2.48 -1.87 0.21
C CYS A 45 1.34 -2.17 1.21
N ASP A 46 0.87 -1.14 1.91
CA ASP A 46 -0.35 -1.22 2.73
C ASP A 46 -1.61 -1.56 1.91
N GLY A 47 -1.54 -1.50 0.57
CA GLY A 47 -2.68 -1.64 -0.34
C GLY A 47 -3.69 -0.50 -0.21
N CYS A 48 -3.26 0.65 0.33
CA CYS A 48 -4.12 1.83 0.53
C CYS A 48 -4.36 2.64 -0.76
N GLY A 49 -3.71 2.28 -1.88
CA GLY A 49 -3.86 2.94 -3.18
C GLY A 49 -3.22 4.32 -3.31
N LYS A 50 -2.75 4.94 -2.21
CA LYS A 50 -2.16 6.30 -2.23
C LYS A 50 -0.90 6.42 -3.08
N CYS A 51 -0.10 5.36 -3.18
CA CYS A 51 1.06 5.31 -4.06
C CYS A 51 0.68 5.30 -5.55
N CYS A 52 -0.57 4.92 -5.86
CA CYS A 52 -1.09 4.80 -7.21
C CYS A 52 -1.90 6.03 -7.66
N LEU A 53 -2.00 7.08 -6.84
CA LEU A 53 -2.69 8.32 -7.21
C LEU A 53 -1.69 9.37 -7.67
N ASN A 54 -2.06 10.17 -8.67
CA ASN A 54 -1.24 11.30 -9.07
C ASN A 54 -1.15 12.30 -7.91
N LYS A 55 0.08 12.70 -7.61
CA LYS A 55 0.42 13.67 -6.56
C LYS A 55 0.70 15.02 -7.20
N LEU A 56 0.07 16.06 -6.69
CA LEU A 56 0.32 17.44 -7.10
C LEU A 56 1.04 18.16 -5.98
N GLU A 57 2.15 18.80 -6.29
CA GLU A 57 2.82 19.72 -5.37
C GLU A 57 2.34 21.14 -5.65
N CYS A 58 1.81 21.80 -4.62
CA CYS A 58 1.44 23.22 -4.69
C CYS A 58 1.85 23.92 -3.40
N LYS A 59 2.73 24.93 -3.52
CA LYS A 59 3.27 25.71 -2.39
C LYS A 59 3.89 24.81 -1.30
N GLY A 60 4.68 23.81 -1.70
CA GLY A 60 5.36 22.88 -0.79
C GLY A 60 4.45 21.88 -0.08
N LYS A 61 3.16 21.78 -0.48
CA LYS A 61 2.21 20.80 0.04
C LYS A 61 1.86 19.79 -1.05
N ILE A 62 1.80 18.51 -0.66
CA ILE A 62 1.38 17.42 -1.53
C ILE A 62 -0.13 17.21 -1.42
N TYR A 63 -0.80 17.22 -2.56
CA TYR A 63 -2.22 16.90 -2.69
C TYR A 63 -2.37 15.62 -3.51
N PHE A 64 -3.20 14.70 -3.03
CA PHE A 64 -3.55 13.49 -3.78
C PHE A 64 -4.78 13.78 -4.64
N THR A 65 -4.73 13.35 -5.89
CA THR A 65 -5.89 13.38 -6.80
C THR A 65 -6.71 12.09 -6.67
N ASN A 66 -7.87 12.04 -7.33
CA ASN A 66 -8.63 10.81 -7.57
C ASN A 66 -8.25 10.14 -8.91
N ALA A 67 -7.27 10.68 -9.64
CA ALA A 67 -6.77 10.11 -10.89
C ALA A 67 -5.67 9.10 -10.59
N HIS A 68 -5.87 7.85 -11.01
CA HIS A 68 -4.86 6.82 -10.85
C HIS A 68 -3.69 7.02 -11.81
N CYS A 69 -2.52 6.56 -11.40
CA CYS A 69 -1.33 6.46 -12.21
C CYS A 69 -1.58 5.43 -13.33
N ARG A 70 -0.95 5.63 -14.48
CA ARG A 70 -1.01 4.71 -15.64
C ARG A 70 -0.47 3.30 -15.34
N PHE A 71 0.29 3.15 -14.26
CA PHE A 71 0.87 1.87 -13.83
C PHE A 71 -0.02 1.10 -12.87
N LEU A 72 -1.13 1.69 -12.40
CA LEU A 72 -2.15 0.93 -11.70
C LEU A 72 -2.86 0.05 -12.74
N ASN A 73 -2.60 -1.25 -12.70
CA ASN A 73 -3.26 -2.22 -13.57
C ASN A 73 -4.42 -2.87 -12.80
N PRO A 74 -5.68 -2.52 -13.08
CA PRO A 74 -6.85 -3.19 -12.52
C PRO A 74 -7.10 -4.47 -13.31
N LYS A 75 -6.31 -5.51 -13.04
CA LYS A 75 -6.67 -6.88 -13.43
C LYS A 75 -7.24 -7.60 -12.23
#